data_AF-A0A7Y2AX39-F1
#
_entry.id   AF-A0A7Y2AX39-F1
#
_cell.length_a   1.000
_cell.length_b   1.000
_cell.length_c   1.000
_cell.angle_alpha   90.00
_cell.angle_beta   90.00
_cell.angle_gamma   90.00
#
_symmetry.space_group_name_H-M   'P 1'
#
loop_
_entity.id
_entity.type
_entity.pdbx_description
1 polymer ?
#
loop_
_entity_poly.entity_id
_entity_poly.type
_entity_poly.pdbx_seq_one_letter_code
_entity_poly.pdbx_strand_id
1 'polypeptide(L)'
;MFRIFKKKKDKTGALQDVQLRPVEQAGAESLDDRLERSRGQFARGLRELLAAHDTINDDLLEELETTLLVADVGVASTMTIMDNLRAAISNKVIKAPGELLPAVQAELFELIEPCEQFLQVDSGKKPFVILMVGVNGAGKTTTIGKLAQRFKEDGLSVMLA
;
A
#
# COMPACT_ATOMS: atom_id res chain seq x y z
N MET A 1 14.15 -11.20 3.82
CA MET A 1 14.35 -10.64 5.18
C MET A 1 13.86 -9.21 5.12
N PHE A 2 12.64 -8.97 5.63
CA PHE A 2 11.95 -7.68 5.67
C PHE A 2 12.93 -6.53 5.95
N ARG A 3 12.90 -5.46 5.17
CA ARG A 3 13.65 -4.23 5.43
C ARG A 3 13.29 -3.66 6.80
N ILE A 4 12.04 -3.82 7.24
CA ILE A 4 11.57 -3.36 8.56
C ILE A 4 12.15 -4.22 9.71
N PHE A 5 12.39 -5.52 9.49
CA PHE A 5 13.03 -6.42 10.48
C PHE A 5 14.55 -6.60 10.28
N LYS A 6 15.18 -5.83 9.38
CA LYS A 6 16.62 -5.91 9.13
C LYS A 6 17.37 -5.34 10.33
N LYS A 7 17.75 -6.24 11.24
CA LYS A 7 18.62 -6.00 12.40
C LYS A 7 19.90 -5.31 11.93
N LYS A 8 20.00 -3.98 12.09
CA LYS A 8 21.29 -3.29 12.03
C LYS A 8 22.16 -3.89 13.13
N LYS A 9 23.45 -4.07 12.86
CA LYS A 9 24.45 -4.65 13.77
C LYS A 9 24.70 -3.81 15.04
N ASP A 10 23.83 -2.84 15.34
CA ASP A 10 23.88 -2.02 16.53
C ASP A 10 22.45 -1.72 17.01
N LYS A 11 22.12 -2.29 18.18
CA LYS A 11 21.12 -1.92 19.19
C LYS A 11 19.62 -1.85 18.79
N THR A 12 18.90 -2.80 19.39
CA THR A 12 17.47 -2.79 19.78
C THR A 12 16.43 -2.77 18.65
N GLY A 13 15.66 -3.86 18.56
CA GLY A 13 14.60 -4.09 17.58
C GLY A 13 13.37 -3.20 17.77
N ALA A 14 13.50 -1.91 17.50
CA ALA A 14 12.37 -1.02 17.30
C ALA A 14 11.88 -1.13 15.85
N LEU A 15 10.56 -1.22 15.68
CA LEU A 15 9.88 -1.02 14.40
C LEU A 15 10.33 0.35 13.85
N GLN A 16 10.77 0.41 12.59
CA GLN A 16 11.10 1.70 11.97
C GLN A 16 9.81 2.50 11.78
N ASP A 17 9.76 3.72 12.31
CA ASP A 17 8.81 4.72 11.86
C ASP A 17 9.08 4.98 10.37
N VAL A 18 8.13 4.60 9.52
CA VAL A 18 8.15 4.97 8.11
C VAL A 18 8.12 6.50 8.06
N GLN A 19 9.18 7.12 7.54
CA GLN A 19 9.18 8.57 7.27
C GLN A 19 8.16 8.85 6.16
N LEU A 20 6.92 9.10 6.57
CA LEU A 20 5.87 9.57 5.69
C LEU A 20 6.26 10.97 5.22
N ARG A 21 6.34 11.17 3.90
CA ARG A 21 6.46 12.51 3.33
C ARG A 21 5.23 13.33 3.76
N PRO A 22 5.36 14.65 3.96
CA PRO A 22 4.25 15.49 4.39
C PRO A 22 3.04 15.26 3.50
N VAL A 23 1.89 14.98 4.12
CA VAL A 23 0.62 14.82 3.38
C VAL A 23 0.35 16.13 2.65
N GLU A 24 0.40 16.10 1.32
CA GLU A 24 -0.01 17.22 0.49
C GLU A 24 -1.51 17.42 0.76
N GLN A 25 -1.87 18.48 1.51
CA GLN A 25 -3.25 18.80 1.81
C GLN A 25 -3.95 19.32 0.55
N ALA A 26 -4.36 18.41 -0.32
CA ALA A 26 -5.36 18.73 -1.34
C ALA A 26 -6.71 18.95 -0.64
N GLY A 27 -7.47 19.97 -1.05
CA GLY A 27 -8.73 20.41 -0.41
C GLY A 27 -9.92 19.44 -0.47
N ALA A 28 -9.68 18.13 -0.48
CA ALA A 28 -10.68 17.07 -0.45
C ALA A 28 -10.59 16.27 0.86
N GLU A 29 -11.62 15.44 1.12
CA GLU A 29 -11.62 14.43 2.20
C GLU A 29 -10.29 13.67 2.25
N SER A 30 -9.82 13.36 3.46
CA SER A 30 -8.52 12.71 3.65
C SER A 30 -8.51 11.33 2.99
N LEU A 31 -7.31 10.83 2.66
CA LEU A 31 -7.17 9.47 2.13
C LEU A 31 -7.74 8.44 3.13
N ASP A 32 -7.61 8.70 4.43
CA ASP A 32 -8.16 7.87 5.49
C ASP A 32 -9.68 7.79 5.44
N ASP A 33 -10.36 8.91 5.21
CA ASP A 33 -11.82 8.97 5.08
C ASP A 33 -12.27 8.22 3.82
N ARG A 34 -11.59 8.42 2.71
CA ARG A 34 -11.90 7.78 1.42
C ARG A 34 -11.70 6.26 1.46
N LEU A 35 -10.79 5.77 2.29
CA LEU A 35 -10.50 4.35 2.47
C LEU A 35 -11.28 3.70 3.61
N GLU A 36 -12.15 4.42 4.31
CA GLU A 36 -12.83 3.95 5.52
C GLU A 36 -13.54 2.61 5.31
N ARG A 37 -14.27 2.43 4.20
CA ARG A 37 -15.02 1.20 3.90
C ARG A 37 -14.10 -0.01 3.72
N SER A 38 -13.08 0.12 2.87
CA SER A 38 -12.11 -0.94 2.58
C SER A 38 -11.29 -1.27 3.83
N ARG A 39 -10.80 -0.25 4.55
CA ARG A 39 -10.11 -0.41 5.83
C ARG A 39 -10.98 -1.13 6.84
N GLY A 40 -12.25 -0.75 6.94
CA GLY A 40 -13.22 -1.36 7.85
C GLY A 40 -13.40 -2.85 7.57
N GLN A 41 -13.57 -3.25 6.30
CA GLN A 41 -13.73 -4.66 5.94
C GLN A 41 -12.44 -5.46 6.17
N PHE A 42 -11.32 -5.01 5.63
CA PHE A 42 -10.05 -5.71 5.70
C PHE A 42 -9.49 -5.80 7.13
N ALA A 43 -9.46 -4.67 7.84
CA ALA A 43 -8.87 -4.62 9.17
C ALA A 43 -9.78 -5.22 10.25
N ARG A 44 -11.08 -5.42 10.00
CA ARG A 44 -11.94 -6.22 10.88
C ARG A 44 -11.68 -7.70 10.67
N GLY A 45 -11.75 -8.19 9.43
CA GLY A 45 -11.51 -9.61 9.12
C GLY A 45 -10.17 -10.09 9.64
N LEU A 46 -9.11 -9.31 9.43
CA LEU A 46 -7.77 -9.67 9.91
C LEU A 46 -7.65 -9.63 11.45
N ARG A 47 -8.37 -8.75 12.15
CA ARG A 47 -8.37 -8.73 13.62
C ARG A 47 -9.15 -9.89 14.22
N GLU A 48 -10.29 -10.22 13.63
CA GLU A 48 -11.13 -11.35 14.07
C GLU A 48 -10.38 -12.68 13.91
N LEU A 49 -9.74 -12.87 12.75
CA LEU A 49 -8.86 -14.00 12.46
C LEU A 49 -7.73 -14.13 13.48
N LEU A 50 -7.02 -13.04 13.76
CA LEU A 50 -5.90 -13.08 14.73
C LEU A 50 -6.36 -13.27 16.18
N ALA A 51 -7.59 -12.88 16.52
CA ALA A 51 -8.16 -13.09 17.84
C ALA A 51 -8.68 -14.53 18.05
N ALA A 52 -8.99 -15.25 16.96
CA ALA A 52 -9.51 -16.61 17.00
C ALA A 52 -8.42 -17.67 17.20
N HIS A 53 -7.13 -17.32 17.05
CA HIS A 53 -6.00 -18.25 17.13
C HIS A 53 -5.00 -17.84 18.22
N ASP A 54 -4.66 -18.78 19.11
CA ASP A 54 -3.64 -18.58 20.15
C ASP A 54 -2.21 -18.83 19.65
N THR A 55 -2.06 -19.57 18.54
CA THR A 55 -0.77 -19.96 17.98
C THR A 55 -0.76 -19.83 16.47
N ILE A 56 0.43 -19.69 15.87
CA ILE A 56 0.59 -19.68 14.43
C ILE A 56 0.62 -21.13 13.93
N ASN A 57 -0.48 -21.56 13.32
CA ASN A 57 -0.64 -22.87 12.68
C ASN A 57 -0.94 -22.72 11.17
N ASP A 58 -0.97 -23.83 10.45
CA ASP A 58 -1.24 -23.81 9.00
C ASP A 58 -2.65 -23.27 8.70
N ASP A 59 -3.65 -23.60 9.53
CA ASP A 59 -5.03 -23.09 9.39
C ASP A 59 -5.07 -21.55 9.40
N LEU A 60 -4.37 -20.92 10.36
CA LEU A 60 -4.26 -19.46 10.46
C LEU A 60 -3.65 -18.84 9.21
N LEU A 61 -2.63 -19.49 8.65
CA LEU A 61 -1.95 -19.00 7.44
C LEU A 61 -2.84 -19.16 6.20
N GLU A 62 -3.62 -20.24 6.10
CA GLU A 62 -4.59 -20.45 5.02
C GLU A 62 -5.74 -19.43 5.07
N GLU A 63 -6.28 -19.15 6.26
CA GLU A 63 -7.30 -18.13 6.42
C GLU A 63 -6.77 -16.72 6.11
N LEU A 64 -5.51 -16.45 6.46
CA LEU A 64 -4.84 -15.18 6.14
C LEU A 64 -4.68 -15.01 4.62
N GLU A 65 -4.24 -16.07 3.93
CA GLU A 65 -4.14 -16.10 2.46
C GLU A 65 -5.50 -15.81 1.81
N THR A 66 -6.54 -16.51 2.27
CA THR A 66 -7.91 -16.32 1.79
C THR A 66 -8.38 -14.89 2.01
N THR A 67 -8.10 -14.31 3.18
CA THR A 67 -8.45 -12.92 3.52
C THR A 67 -7.79 -11.93 2.57
N LEU A 68 -6.51 -12.13 2.22
CA LEU A 68 -5.79 -11.28 1.26
C LEU A 68 -6.39 -11.39 -0.15
N LEU A 69 -6.77 -12.60 -0.59
CA LEU A 69 -7.39 -12.81 -1.90
C LEU A 69 -8.77 -12.15 -2.01
N VAL A 70 -9.61 -12.30 -0.97
CA VAL A 70 -10.94 -11.66 -0.90
C VAL A 70 -10.84 -10.14 -0.86
N ALA A 71 -9.73 -9.60 -0.36
CA ALA A 71 -9.46 -8.17 -0.32
C ALA A 71 -8.87 -7.59 -1.63
N ASP A 72 -8.96 -8.32 -2.74
CA ASP A 72 -8.46 -7.91 -4.06
C ASP A 72 -6.94 -7.63 -4.13
N VAL A 73 -6.12 -8.26 -3.26
CA VAL A 73 -4.65 -8.13 -3.31
C VAL A 73 -4.06 -8.83 -4.55
N GLY A 74 -4.74 -9.87 -5.03
CA GLY A 74 -4.36 -10.66 -6.20
C GLY A 74 -3.36 -11.78 -5.89
N VAL A 75 -3.41 -12.86 -6.69
CA VAL A 75 -2.70 -14.13 -6.41
C VAL A 75 -1.19 -13.95 -6.28
N ALA A 76 -0.55 -13.27 -7.23
CA ALA A 76 0.92 -13.12 -7.24
C ALA A 76 1.44 -12.35 -6.01
N SER A 77 0.75 -11.26 -5.66
CA SER A 77 1.08 -10.45 -4.49
C SER A 77 0.84 -11.23 -3.20
N THR A 78 -0.31 -11.89 -3.07
CA THR A 78 -0.63 -12.74 -1.91
C THR A 78 0.42 -13.83 -1.72
N MET A 79 0.79 -14.58 -2.77
CA MET A 79 1.82 -15.61 -2.67
C MET A 79 3.16 -15.05 -2.19
N THR A 80 3.57 -13.91 -2.73
CA THR A 80 4.82 -13.24 -2.30
C THR A 80 4.78 -12.90 -0.82
N ILE A 81 3.66 -12.35 -0.33
CA ILE A 81 3.47 -12.02 1.09
C ILE A 81 3.54 -13.29 1.93
N MET A 82 2.79 -14.35 1.55
CA MET A 82 2.71 -15.60 2.31
C MET A 82 4.07 -16.32 2.39
N ASP A 83 4.83 -16.36 1.30
CA ASP A 83 6.17 -16.95 1.28
C ASP A 83 7.12 -16.21 2.24
N ASN A 84 7.08 -14.88 2.24
CA ASN A 84 7.91 -14.07 3.14
C ASN A 84 7.50 -14.24 4.60
N LEU A 85 6.20 -14.30 4.90
CA LEU A 85 5.69 -14.59 6.25
C LEU A 85 6.11 -15.98 6.74
N ARG A 86 5.96 -17.02 5.92
CA ARG A 86 6.39 -18.39 6.25
C ARG A 86 7.89 -18.44 6.52
N ALA A 87 8.70 -17.75 5.72
CA ALA A 87 10.13 -17.63 5.96
C ALA A 87 10.45 -16.90 7.28
N ALA A 88 9.67 -15.88 7.66
CA ALA A 88 9.82 -15.16 8.92
C ALA A 88 9.55 -16.04 10.14
N ILE A 89 8.47 -16.82 10.07
CA ILE A 89 8.04 -17.74 11.11
C ILE A 89 9.10 -18.84 11.29
N SER A 90 9.56 -19.44 10.19
CA SER A 90 10.63 -20.44 10.20
C SER A 90 11.93 -19.90 10.82
N ASN A 91 12.27 -18.64 10.54
CA ASN A 91 13.42 -17.96 11.14
C ASN A 91 13.17 -17.42 12.56
N LYS A 92 12.03 -17.72 13.17
CA LYS A 92 11.62 -17.26 14.52
C LYS A 92 11.62 -15.74 14.67
N VAL A 93 11.39 -15.01 13.58
CA VAL A 93 11.21 -13.56 13.59
C VAL A 93 9.80 -13.22 14.07
N ILE A 94 8.80 -13.91 13.51
CA ILE A 94 7.39 -13.84 13.94
C ILE A 94 7.13 -15.03 14.88
N LYS A 95 6.64 -14.76 16.08
CA LYS A 95 6.47 -15.79 17.12
C LYS A 95 5.04 -15.94 17.63
N ALA A 96 4.24 -14.90 17.51
CA ALA A 96 2.88 -14.87 18.03
C ALA A 96 1.90 -14.36 16.96
N PRO A 97 0.64 -14.80 16.96
CA PRO A 97 -0.38 -14.31 16.01
C PRO A 97 -0.49 -12.78 15.96
N GLY A 98 -0.37 -12.10 17.10
CA GLY A 98 -0.39 -10.63 17.16
C GLY A 98 0.71 -9.93 16.36
N GLU A 99 1.79 -10.63 15.99
CA GLU A 99 2.89 -10.10 15.16
C GLU A 99 2.61 -10.24 13.65
N LEU A 100 1.59 -11.01 13.24
CA LEU A 100 1.26 -11.23 11.82
C LEU A 100 0.72 -9.98 11.13
N LEU A 101 -0.21 -9.25 11.77
CA LEU A 101 -0.79 -8.04 11.17
C LEU A 101 0.30 -6.98 10.85
N PRO A 102 1.18 -6.61 11.80
CA PRO A 102 2.31 -5.72 11.49
C PRO A 102 3.22 -6.27 10.37
N ALA A 103 3.45 -7.58 10.32
CA ALA A 103 4.27 -8.19 9.29
C ALA A 103 3.61 -8.15 7.89
N VAL A 104 2.29 -8.37 7.81
CA VAL A 104 1.51 -8.20 6.57
C VAL A 104 1.57 -6.75 6.09
N GLN A 105 1.41 -5.79 7.00
CA GLN A 105 1.52 -4.36 6.67
C GLN A 105 2.91 -4.01 6.12
N ALA A 106 3.97 -4.56 6.74
CA ALA A 106 5.33 -4.39 6.27
C ALA A 106 5.52 -4.90 4.83
N GLU A 107 5.02 -6.09 4.52
CA GLU A 107 5.10 -6.68 3.18
C GLU A 107 4.33 -5.87 2.13
N LEU A 108 3.11 -5.43 2.47
CA LEU A 108 2.32 -4.57 1.59
C LEU A 108 3.06 -3.25 1.29
N PHE A 109 3.71 -2.67 2.29
CA PHE A 109 4.52 -1.46 2.09
C PHE A 109 5.72 -1.72 1.18
N GLU A 110 6.44 -2.82 1.39
CA GLU A 110 7.59 -3.19 0.54
C GLU A 110 7.19 -3.45 -0.92
N LEU A 111 5.98 -3.95 -1.17
CA LEU A 111 5.44 -4.10 -2.53
C LEU A 111 5.10 -2.77 -3.20
N ILE A 112 4.66 -1.77 -2.44
CA ILE A 112 4.20 -0.47 -2.97
C ILE A 112 5.37 0.52 -3.10
N GLU A 113 6.36 0.50 -2.20
CA GLU A 113 7.49 1.45 -2.16
C GLU A 113 8.17 1.67 -3.54
N PRO A 114 8.46 0.62 -4.35
CA PRO A 114 9.08 0.81 -5.67
C PRO A 114 8.20 1.56 -6.68
N CYS A 115 6.89 1.56 -6.47
CA CYS A 115 5.89 2.17 -7.35
C CYS A 115 5.58 3.63 -6.98
N GLU A 116 6.16 4.17 -5.90
CA GLU A 116 5.92 5.54 -5.42
C GLU A 116 6.66 6.62 -6.24
N GLN A 117 6.41 6.65 -7.55
CA GLN A 117 6.94 7.68 -8.45
C GLN A 117 5.90 8.74 -8.74
N PHE A 118 6.13 9.96 -8.26
CA PHE A 118 5.28 11.10 -8.55
C PHE A 118 5.48 11.58 -9.99
N LEU A 119 4.39 11.96 -10.65
CA LEU A 119 4.44 12.62 -11.94
C LEU A 119 5.09 14.00 -11.77
N GLN A 120 6.31 14.18 -12.30
CA GLN A 120 7.00 15.46 -12.36
C GLN A 120 6.86 16.06 -13.76
N VAL A 121 6.25 17.24 -13.84
CA VAL A 121 6.16 18.00 -15.08
C VAL A 121 7.50 18.68 -15.34
N ASP A 122 8.21 18.23 -16.37
CA ASP A 122 9.50 18.80 -16.78
C ASP A 122 9.30 20.19 -17.40
N SER A 123 9.71 21.23 -16.68
CA SER A 123 9.57 22.63 -17.11
C SER A 123 10.44 23.00 -18.31
N GLY A 124 11.45 22.18 -18.65
CA GLY A 124 12.27 22.32 -19.84
C GLY A 124 11.58 21.85 -21.13
N LYS A 125 10.50 21.05 -21.02
CA LYS A 125 9.73 20.55 -22.16
C LYS A 125 8.43 21.31 -22.31
N LYS A 126 8.31 22.13 -23.35
CA LYS A 126 7.12 22.95 -23.61
C LYS A 126 6.59 22.72 -25.04
N PRO A 127 5.43 22.07 -25.23
CA PRO A 127 4.56 21.51 -24.18
C PRO A 127 5.11 20.19 -23.59
N PHE A 128 4.83 19.96 -22.30
CA PHE A 128 4.92 18.62 -21.69
C PHE A 128 3.62 17.88 -22.00
N VAL A 129 3.71 16.80 -22.79
CA VAL A 129 2.53 16.11 -23.32
C VAL A 129 2.22 14.87 -22.47
N ILE A 130 0.99 14.81 -21.94
CA ILE A 130 0.46 13.65 -21.22
C ILE A 130 -0.59 12.98 -22.11
N LEU A 131 -0.30 11.77 -22.57
CA LEU A 131 -1.25 10.94 -23.32
C LEU A 131 -2.08 10.08 -22.35
N MET A 132 -3.39 10.30 -22.32
CA MET A 132 -4.31 9.55 -21.47
C MET A 132 -4.88 8.34 -22.22
N VAL A 133 -4.67 7.14 -21.67
CA VAL A 133 -5.13 5.87 -22.25
C VAL A 133 -5.96 5.06 -21.25
N GLY A 134 -6.82 4.17 -21.73
CA GLY A 134 -7.62 3.26 -20.90
C GLY A 134 -9.02 2.99 -21.47
N VAL A 135 -9.75 2.05 -20.86
CA VAL A 135 -11.10 1.64 -21.31
C VAL A 135 -12.17 2.70 -21.00
N ASN A 136 -13.33 2.61 -21.66
CA ASN A 136 -14.46 3.50 -21.38
C ASN A 136 -15.00 3.27 -19.96
N GLY A 137 -15.44 4.34 -19.29
CA GLY A 137 -15.93 4.27 -17.91
C GLY A 137 -14.86 4.30 -16.80
N ALA A 138 -13.57 4.13 -17.11
CA ALA A 138 -12.49 4.13 -16.12
C ALA A 138 -12.13 5.52 -15.52
N GLY A 139 -12.93 6.56 -15.79
CA GLY A 139 -12.72 7.90 -15.23
C GLY A 139 -11.69 8.78 -15.96
N LYS A 140 -11.24 8.42 -17.17
CA LYS A 140 -10.24 9.18 -17.94
C LYS A 140 -10.53 10.68 -18.02
N THR A 141 -11.72 11.06 -18.49
CA THR A 141 -12.13 12.46 -18.66
C THR A 141 -12.19 13.20 -17.32
N THR A 142 -12.66 12.54 -16.26
CA THR A 142 -12.68 13.09 -14.90
C THR A 142 -11.25 13.34 -14.39
N THR A 143 -10.33 12.41 -14.63
CA THR A 143 -8.92 12.56 -14.27
C THR A 143 -8.23 13.67 -15.07
N ILE A 144 -8.55 13.82 -16.37
CA ILE A 144 -8.07 14.95 -17.19
C ILE A 144 -8.48 16.29 -16.54
N GLY A 145 -9.74 16.45 -16.17
CA GLY A 145 -10.22 17.67 -15.52
C GLY A 145 -9.53 17.95 -14.19
N LYS A 146 -9.36 16.93 -13.33
CA LYS A 146 -8.65 17.05 -12.04
C LYS A 146 -7.18 17.45 -12.21
N LEU A 147 -6.48 16.82 -13.15
CA LEU A 147 -5.08 17.15 -13.45
C LEU A 147 -4.95 18.56 -14.04
N ALA A 148 -5.86 18.94 -14.95
CA ALA A 148 -5.86 20.28 -15.54
C ALA A 148 -6.09 21.37 -14.47
N GLN A 149 -7.01 21.13 -13.53
CA GLN A 149 -7.24 22.04 -12.41
C GLN A 149 -6.00 22.13 -11.50
N ARG A 150 -5.44 20.98 -11.09
CA ARG A 150 -4.21 20.93 -10.28
C ARG A 150 -3.06 21.70 -10.94
N PHE A 151 -2.78 21.45 -12.21
CA PHE A 151 -1.67 22.14 -12.89
C PHE A 151 -1.91 23.64 -13.06
N LYS A 152 -3.16 24.08 -13.20
CA LYS A 152 -3.50 25.52 -13.18
C LYS A 152 -3.27 26.13 -11.79
N GLU A 153 -3.61 25.42 -10.73
CA GLU A 153 -3.33 25.82 -9.34
C GLU A 153 -1.82 25.91 -9.07
N ASP A 154 -1.03 25.02 -9.69
CA ASP A 154 0.43 25.06 -9.71
C ASP A 154 0.99 26.18 -10.62
N GLY A 155 0.14 26.99 -11.26
CA GLY A 155 0.51 28.13 -12.09
C GLY A 155 0.92 27.80 -13.54
N LEU A 156 0.69 26.57 -14.00
CA LEU A 156 1.02 26.14 -15.36
C LEU A 156 -0.09 26.51 -16.36
N SER A 157 0.31 26.77 -17.62
CA SER A 157 -0.62 26.88 -18.74
C SER A 157 -0.98 25.48 -19.25
N VAL A 158 -2.28 25.19 -19.37
CA VAL A 158 -2.80 23.87 -19.75
C VAL A 158 -3.66 23.99 -21.01
N MET A 159 -3.43 23.09 -21.96
CA MET A 159 -4.25 22.88 -23.16
C MET A 159 -4.79 21.45 -23.14
N LEU A 160 -6.07 21.29 -23.51
CA LEU A 160 -6.70 19.99 -23.71
C LEU A 160 -6.93 19.78 -25.21
N ALA A 161 -6.70 18.55 -25.68
CA ALA A 161 -6.86 18.14 -27.07
C ALA A 161 -7.58 16.80 -27.15
#